data_AF-A0A3P1ZU67-F1
#
_entry.id   AF-A0A3P1ZU67-F1
#
_cell.length_a   1.000
_cell.length_b   1.000
_cell.length_c   1.000
_cell.angle_alpha   90.00
_cell.angle_beta   90.00
_cell.angle_gamma   90.00
#
_symmetry.space_group_name_H-M   'P 1'
#
loop_
_entity.id
_entity.type
_entity.pdbx_description
1 polymer ?
#
loop_
_entity_poly.entity_id
_entity_poly.type
_entity_poly.pdbx_seq_one_letter_code
_entity_poly.pdbx_strand_id
1 'polypeptide(L)'
;KQDRLANTFAHLAREWHEKNRYRWKPNHAARVLRYFENDVFPTIGSLPISEIRVKHIKAMLDGISARGVYETAEKIRQWTGAVFKYAAMLELTENNPAMLLQG
;
A
#
# COMPACT_ATOMS: atom_id res chain seq x y z
N LYS A 1 -0.51 13.34 20.90
CA LYS A 1 -0.98 13.77 19.56
C LYS A 1 -0.20 12.96 18.55
N GLN A 2 -0.80 11.90 17.99
CA GLN A 2 -0.12 11.08 16.98
C GLN A 2 0.09 11.94 15.72
N ASP A 3 1.32 12.02 15.22
CA ASP A 3 1.68 12.83 14.06
C ASP A 3 0.86 12.42 12.82
N ARG A 4 0.04 13.34 12.32
CA ARG A 4 -0.85 13.12 11.16
C ARG A 4 -0.11 12.62 9.92
N LEU A 5 1.17 12.96 9.79
CA LEU A 5 2.03 12.57 8.66
C LEU A 5 2.58 11.14 8.81
N ALA A 6 2.85 10.69 10.05
CA ALA A 6 3.37 9.34 10.34
C ALA A 6 2.33 8.25 10.07
N ASN A 7 1.04 8.58 10.16
CA ASN A 7 -0.05 7.62 9.94
C ASN A 7 -0.51 7.54 8.47
N THR A 8 0.16 8.23 7.54
CA THR A 8 -0.20 8.17 6.12
C THR A 8 0.24 6.85 5.51
N PHE A 9 -0.50 6.37 4.50
CA PHE A 9 -0.13 5.15 3.81
C PHE A 9 1.25 5.26 3.15
N ALA A 10 1.61 6.41 2.58
CA ALA A 10 2.92 6.60 1.97
C ALA A 10 4.06 6.45 2.99
N HIS A 11 3.89 6.97 4.21
CA HIS A 11 4.87 6.83 5.28
C HIS A 11 5.02 5.37 5.70
N LEU A 12 3.91 4.70 6.01
CA LEU A 12 3.92 3.30 6.46
C LEU A 12 4.40 2.34 5.36
N ALA A 13 4.08 2.62 4.10
CA ALA A 13 4.59 1.85 2.97
C ALA A 13 6.11 1.98 2.83
N ARG A 14 6.68 3.17 3.06
CA ARG A 14 8.13 3.40 3.05
C ARG A 14 8.82 2.70 4.22
N GLU A 15 8.27 2.79 5.42
CA GLU A 15 8.80 2.06 6.58
C GLU A 15 8.76 0.54 6.37
N TRP A 16 7.63 0.02 5.91
CA TRP A 16 7.48 -1.38 5.58
C TRP A 16 8.48 -1.80 4.49
N HIS A 17 8.66 -0.97 3.46
CA HIS A 17 9.63 -1.21 2.40
C HIS A 17 11.06 -1.27 2.95
N GLU A 18 11.46 -0.34 3.80
CA GLU A 18 12.79 -0.30 4.39
C GLU A 18 13.08 -1.54 5.24
N LYS A 19 12.10 -1.99 6.04
CA LYS A 19 12.21 -3.23 6.81
C LYS A 19 12.37 -4.47 5.94
N ASN A 20 11.69 -4.51 4.80
CA ASN A 20 11.78 -5.63 3.84
C ASN A 20 12.96 -5.50 2.87
N ARG A 21 13.54 -4.31 2.72
CA ARG A 21 14.66 -4.03 1.81
C ARG A 21 15.86 -4.92 2.10
N TYR A 22 16.13 -5.24 3.36
CA TYR A 22 17.22 -6.15 3.76
C TYR A 22 16.99 -7.61 3.34
N ARG A 23 15.73 -8.02 3.14
CA ARG A 23 15.36 -9.37 2.71
C ARG A 23 15.27 -9.51 1.20
N TRP A 24 15.14 -8.40 0.48
CA TRP A 24 14.98 -8.37 -0.97
C TRP A 24 16.26 -7.96 -1.69
N LYS A 25 16.43 -8.43 -2.93
CA LYS A 25 17.49 -7.90 -3.80
C LYS A 25 17.27 -6.39 -4.04
N PRO A 26 18.32 -5.57 -4.10
CA PRO A 26 18.20 -4.12 -4.29
C PRO A 26 17.32 -3.73 -5.50
N ASN A 27 17.45 -4.44 -6.62
CA ASN A 27 16.64 -4.21 -7.82
C ASN A 27 15.16 -4.52 -7.60
N HIS A 28 14.84 -5.56 -6.83
CA HIS A 28 13.46 -5.90 -6.49
C HIS A 28 12.84 -4.84 -5.59
N ALA A 29 13.57 -4.46 -4.53
CA ALA A 29 13.12 -3.41 -3.61
C ALA A 29 12.88 -2.09 -4.35
N ALA A 30 13.81 -1.63 -5.20
CA ALA A 30 13.62 -0.42 -5.99
C ALA A 30 12.38 -0.49 -6.89
N ARG A 31 12.13 -1.65 -7.50
CA ARG A 31 10.96 -1.86 -8.35
C ARG A 31 9.65 -1.78 -7.57
N VAL A 32 9.58 -2.39 -6.38
CA VAL A 32 8.41 -2.33 -5.48
C VAL A 32 8.11 -0.87 -5.13
N LEU A 33 9.11 -0.11 -4.69
CA LEU A 33 8.91 1.30 -4.32
C LEU A 33 8.43 2.14 -5.51
N ARG A 34 8.98 1.90 -6.71
CA ARG A 34 8.56 2.60 -7.93
C ARG A 34 7.08 2.36 -8.27
N TYR A 35 6.56 1.14 -8.07
CA TYR A 35 5.13 0.87 -8.24
C TYR A 35 4.29 1.62 -7.20
N PHE A 36 4.75 1.66 -5.94
CA PHE A 36 4.08 2.45 -4.92
C PHE A 36 4.04 3.94 -5.28
N GLU A 37 5.15 4.51 -5.74
CA GLU A 37 5.23 5.93 -6.09
C GLU A 37 4.38 6.33 -7.30
N ASN A 38 4.34 5.48 -8.33
CA ASN A 38 3.62 5.81 -9.57
C ASN A 38 2.13 5.46 -9.53
N ASP A 39 1.77 4.37 -8.86
CA ASP A 39 0.44 3.79 -8.98
C ASP A 39 -0.37 3.88 -7.68
N VAL A 40 0.28 3.87 -6.51
CA VAL A 40 -0.41 3.81 -5.20
C VAL A 40 -0.47 5.17 -4.52
N PHE A 41 0.67 5.86 -4.40
CA PHE A 41 0.80 7.12 -3.68
C PHE A 41 -0.06 8.26 -4.25
N PRO A 42 -0.24 8.40 -5.56
CA PRO A 42 -1.12 9.43 -6.12
C PRO A 42 -2.58 9.28 -5.70
N THR A 43 -3.02 8.05 -5.40
CA THR A 43 -4.41 7.74 -5.07
C THR A 43 -4.67 7.71 -3.56
N ILE A 44 -3.82 7.00 -2.81
CA ILE A 44 -4.04 6.77 -1.36
C ILE A 44 -2.85 7.16 -0.48
N GLY A 45 -1.73 7.60 -1.06
CA GLY A 45 -0.49 7.85 -0.31
C GLY A 45 -0.59 8.96 0.72
N SER A 46 -1.34 10.02 0.39
CA SER A 46 -1.58 11.16 1.29
C SER A 46 -2.66 10.90 2.34
N LEU A 47 -3.45 9.83 2.18
CA LEU A 47 -4.53 9.51 3.10
C LEU A 47 -3.98 8.83 4.37
N PRO A 48 -4.52 9.18 5.55
CA PRO A 48 -4.30 8.41 6.77
C PRO A 48 -4.78 6.96 6.57
N ILE A 49 -4.01 5.99 7.06
CA ILE A 49 -4.34 4.57 6.85
C ILE A 49 -5.69 4.17 7.45
N SER A 50 -6.13 4.85 8.51
CA SER A 50 -7.45 4.70 9.14
C SER A 50 -8.61 5.21 8.28
N GLU A 51 -8.36 6.12 7.33
CA GLU A 51 -9.39 6.67 6.44
C GLU A 51 -9.48 5.93 5.11
N ILE A 52 -8.49 5.08 4.79
CA ILE A 52 -8.49 4.31 3.56
C ILE A 52 -9.56 3.23 3.66
N ARG A 53 -10.47 3.25 2.68
CA ARG A 53 -11.56 2.28 2.55
C ARG A 53 -11.39 1.45 1.29
N VAL A 54 -12.14 0.35 1.22
CA VAL A 54 -12.18 -0.57 0.07
C VAL A 54 -12.37 0.18 -1.26
N LYS A 55 -13.23 1.21 -1.29
CA LYS A 55 -13.46 2.03 -2.50
C LYS A 55 -12.20 2.72 -3.04
N HIS A 56 -11.28 3.15 -2.18
CA HIS A 56 -10.04 3.82 -2.59
C HIS A 56 -9.06 2.81 -3.20
N ILE A 57 -8.95 1.62 -2.58
CA ILE A 57 -8.13 0.52 -3.11
C ILE A 57 -8.70 0.05 -4.46
N LYS A 58 -10.02 -0.08 -4.57
CA LYS A 58 -10.67 -0.44 -5.84
C LYS A 58 -10.39 0.58 -6.94
N ALA A 59 -10.58 1.88 -6.67
CA ALA A 59 -10.31 2.93 -7.64
C ALA A 59 -8.84 2.93 -8.12
N MET A 60 -7.90 2.68 -7.21
CA MET A 60 -6.49 2.51 -7.54
C MET A 60 -6.25 1.29 -8.46
N LEU A 61 -6.80 0.12 -8.11
CA LEU A 61 -6.65 -1.10 -8.90
C LEU A 61 -7.33 -1.00 -10.28
N ASP A 62 -8.49 -0.36 -10.35
CA ASP A 62 -9.19 -0.09 -11.61
C ASP A 62 -8.33 0.80 -12.52
N GLY A 63 -7.68 1.85 -11.98
CA GLY A 63 -6.77 2.71 -12.73
C GLY A 63 -5.52 1.99 -13.26
N ILE A 64 -4.98 1.03 -12.51
CA ILE A 64 -3.85 0.19 -12.94
C ILE A 64 -4.31 -0.83 -14.00
N SER A 65 -5.46 -1.47 -13.78
CA SER A 65 -6.01 -2.49 -14.67
C SER A 65 -6.44 -1.90 -16.02
N ALA A 66 -6.92 -0.65 -16.04
CA ALA A 66 -7.23 0.10 -17.26
C ALA A 66 -6.02 0.29 -18.19
N ARG A 67 -4.79 0.20 -17.67
CA ARG A 67 -3.54 0.24 -18.46
C ARG A 67 -3.17 -1.12 -19.08
N GLY A 68 -3.98 -2.16 -18.86
CA GLY A 68 -3.76 -3.51 -19.38
C GLY A 68 -2.77 -4.36 -18.57
N VAL A 69 -2.34 -3.91 -17.39
CA VAL A 69 -1.31 -4.57 -16.56
C VAL A 69 -1.89 -5.29 -15.34
N TYR A 70 -2.78 -6.26 -15.58
CA TYR A 70 -3.50 -7.00 -14.53
C TYR A 70 -2.58 -7.71 -13.51
N GLU A 71 -1.50 -8.34 -13.95
CA GLU A 71 -0.53 -8.96 -13.03
C GLU A 71 0.13 -7.96 -12.08
N THR A 72 0.31 -6.72 -12.55
CA THR A 72 0.89 -5.65 -11.73
C THR A 72 -0.12 -5.16 -10.71
N ALA A 73 -1.39 -5.04 -11.10
CA ALA A 73 -2.47 -4.68 -10.18
C ALA A 73 -2.58 -5.68 -9.02
N GLU A 74 -2.52 -6.98 -9.30
CA GLU A 74 -2.60 -8.01 -8.25
C GLU A 74 -1.38 -7.97 -7.32
N LYS A 75 -0.16 -7.76 -7.85
CA LYS A 75 1.05 -7.57 -7.02
C LYS A 75 0.93 -6.33 -6.13
N ILE A 76 0.46 -5.22 -6.67
CA ILE A 76 0.23 -3.98 -5.92
C ILE A 76 -0.80 -4.19 -4.82
N ARG A 77 -1.90 -4.91 -5.11
CA ARG A 77 -2.91 -5.28 -4.11
C ARG A 77 -2.29 -6.08 -2.96
N GLN A 78 -1.47 -7.09 -3.28
CA GLN A 78 -0.80 -7.91 -2.26
C GLN A 78 0.15 -7.09 -1.38
N TRP A 79 0.98 -6.23 -1.99
CA TRP A 79 1.86 -5.34 -1.22
C TRP A 79 1.08 -4.33 -0.38
N THR A 80 0.00 -3.78 -0.93
CA THR A 80 -0.92 -2.89 -0.19
C THR A 80 -1.47 -3.60 1.04
N GLY A 81 -1.97 -4.83 0.89
CA GLY A 81 -2.43 -5.63 2.02
C GLY A 81 -1.34 -5.92 3.06
N ALA A 82 -0.10 -6.13 2.64
CA ALA A 82 1.04 -6.29 3.55
C ALA A 82 1.35 -5.02 4.34
N VAL A 83 1.25 -3.83 3.73
CA VAL A 83 1.39 -2.53 4.41
C VAL A 83 0.25 -2.34 5.42
N PHE A 84 -1.00 -2.66 5.06
CA PHE A 84 -2.11 -2.62 6.02
C PHE A 84 -1.91 -3.57 7.19
N LYS A 85 -1.40 -4.78 6.95
CA LYS A 85 -1.06 -5.72 8.02
C LYS A 85 0.04 -5.18 8.94
N TYR A 86 1.05 -4.52 8.38
CA TYR A 86 2.09 -3.84 9.15
C TYR A 86 1.52 -2.71 10.01
N ALA A 87 0.63 -1.88 9.45
CA ALA A 87 -0.04 -0.82 10.18
C ALA A 87 -0.95 -1.34 11.30
N ALA A 88 -1.64 -2.46 11.08
CA ALA A 88 -2.43 -3.13 12.11
C ALA A 88 -1.55 -3.67 13.25
N MET A 89 -0.35 -4.17 12.94
CA MET A 89 0.63 -4.59 13.95
C MET A 89 1.14 -3.41 14.81
N LEU A 90 1.14 -2.20 14.26
CA LEU A 90 1.48 -0.96 14.98
C LEU A 90 0.27 -0.34 15.71
N GLU A 91 -0.88 -1.02 15.74
CA GLU A 91 -2.13 -0.52 16.32
C GLU A 91 -2.62 0.80 15.70
N LEU A 92 -2.20 1.10 14.46
CA LEU A 92 -2.61 2.31 13.72
C LEU A 92 -3.94 2.13 12.97
N THR A 93 -4.36 0.88 12.75
CA THR A 93 -5.65 0.53 12.15
C THR A 93 -6.13 -0.82 12.68
N GLU A 94 -7.40 -0.88 13.08
CA GLU A 94 -8.04 -2.14 13.49
C GLU A 94 -8.63 -2.90 12.30
N ASN A 95 -8.82 -2.24 11.16
CA ASN A 95 -9.48 -2.79 9.98
C ASN A 95 -8.53 -2.88 8.79
N ASN A 96 -8.45 -4.06 8.16
CA ASN A 96 -7.69 -4.29 6.93
C ASN A 96 -8.65 -4.37 5.71
N PRO A 97 -8.98 -3.24 5.06
CA PRO A 97 -9.87 -3.21 3.90
C PRO A 97 -9.30 -3.93 2.67
N ALA A 98 -8.00 -4.20 2.59
CA ALA A 98 -7.40 -4.93 1.47
C ALA A 98 -7.76 -6.42 1.49
N MET A 99 -8.04 -6.99 2.67
CA MET A 99 -8.43 -8.40 2.83
C MET A 99 -9.89 -8.65 2.40
N LEU A 100 -10.76 -7.64 2.47
CA LEU A 100 -12.18 -7.76 2.10
C LEU A 100 -12.44 -7.87 0.59
N LEU A 101 -11.40 -7.70 -0.23
CA LEU A 101 -11.46 -7.89 -1.69
C LEU A 101 -11.09 -9.32 -2.12
N GLN A 102 -10.96 -10.27 -1.20
CA GLN A 102 -10.95 -11.70 -1.55
C GLN A 102 -12.38 -12.21 -1.67
N GLY A 103 -12.81 -12.42 -2.92
CA GLY A 103 -14.07 -13.05 -3.30
C GLY A 103 -13.97 -13.47 -4.75
#